data_AF-A0A933ERM8-F1
#
_entry.id   AF-A0A933ERM8-F1
#
_cell.length_a   1.000
_cell.length_b   1.000
_cell.length_c   1.000
_cell.angle_alpha   90.00
_cell.angle_beta   90.00
_cell.angle_gamma   90.00
#
_symmetry.space_group_name_H-M   'P 1'
#
loop_
_entity.id
_entity.type
_entity.pdbx_description
1 polymer ?
#
loop_
_entity_poly.entity_id
_entity_poly.type
_entity_poly.pdbx_seq_one_letter_code
_entity_poly.pdbx_strand_id
1 'polypeptide(L)'
;MAAAIGKLKRAIVIAMVGFLLVGLPACTQGDVDLVIDFIEEWARYKKIHPTNADGGVNLEGVANIATREMGFSTGDEEADAAIDAGKVIHNLQEADKLMDEGRQNRDPAKMDEALKKRPDDWSYNLSRANLALEQGEMNTFYQHRDRSNDPHASPRERSSRAQQNISELEDLRRRLGGDFSSGEQCQNLFFELGNAYGYRAHAGGQRDVDIQQGYYREGERCPK
;
A
#
# COMPACT_ATOMS: atom_id res chain seq x y z
N MET A 1 -37.25 5.20 -14.48
CA MET A 1 -36.20 4.94 -15.49
C MET A 1 -34.98 5.85 -15.32
N ALA A 2 -35.12 7.17 -15.20
CA ALA A 2 -33.96 8.08 -15.00
C ALA A 2 -33.05 7.72 -13.80
N ALA A 3 -33.64 7.38 -12.64
CA ALA A 3 -32.89 6.96 -11.45
C ALA A 3 -32.18 5.60 -11.58
N ALA A 4 -32.60 4.73 -12.50
CA ALA A 4 -31.93 3.45 -12.77
C ALA A 4 -30.75 3.63 -13.74
N ILE A 5 -30.88 4.58 -14.67
CA ILE A 5 -29.83 4.95 -15.62
C ILE A 5 -28.70 5.70 -14.90
N GLY A 6 -29.01 6.56 -13.93
CA GLY A 6 -28.01 7.23 -13.09
C GLY A 6 -27.15 6.26 -12.28
N LYS A 7 -27.81 5.36 -11.53
CA LYS A 7 -27.12 4.30 -10.76
C LYS A 7 -26.23 3.41 -11.64
N LEU A 8 -26.66 3.10 -12.87
CA LEU A 8 -25.87 2.31 -13.81
C LEU A 8 -24.64 3.07 -14.30
N LYS A 9 -24.76 4.37 -14.58
CA LYS A 9 -23.63 5.23 -14.98
C LYS A 9 -22.63 5.44 -13.85
N ARG A 10 -23.11 5.69 -12.62
CA ARG A 10 -22.27 5.78 -11.42
C ARG A 10 -21.50 4.48 -11.17
N ALA A 11 -22.17 3.33 -11.30
CA ALA A 11 -21.53 2.03 -11.21
C ALA A 11 -20.48 1.82 -12.30
N ILE A 12 -20.69 2.32 -13.52
CA ILE A 12 -19.73 2.20 -14.64
C ILE A 12 -18.50 3.10 -14.41
N VAL A 13 -18.64 4.33 -13.92
CA VAL A 13 -17.50 5.20 -13.63
C VAL A 13 -16.68 4.68 -12.45
N ILE A 14 -17.35 4.27 -11.37
CA ILE A 14 -16.69 3.63 -10.22
C ILE A 14 -16.04 2.32 -10.64
N ALA A 15 -16.68 1.53 -11.50
CA ALA A 15 -16.09 0.30 -12.04
C ALA A 15 -14.93 0.59 -12.99
N MET A 16 -14.93 1.68 -13.77
CA MET A 16 -13.78 2.04 -14.61
C MET A 16 -12.61 2.52 -13.77
N VAL A 17 -12.83 3.38 -12.77
CA VAL A 17 -11.80 3.82 -11.83
C VAL A 17 -11.29 2.64 -11.00
N GLY A 18 -12.20 1.78 -10.52
CA GLY A 18 -11.86 0.55 -9.82
C GLY A 18 -11.13 -0.47 -10.69
N PHE A 19 -11.50 -0.62 -11.97
CA PHE A 19 -10.83 -1.52 -12.92
C PHE A 19 -9.47 -0.99 -13.37
N LEU A 20 -9.32 0.34 -13.48
CA LEU A 20 -8.01 0.98 -13.61
C LEU A 20 -7.18 0.72 -12.35
N LEU A 21 -7.71 0.95 -11.14
CA LEU A 21 -6.97 0.73 -9.90
C LEU A 21 -6.62 -0.75 -9.62
N VAL A 22 -7.47 -1.70 -10.00
CA VAL A 22 -7.27 -3.15 -9.78
C VAL A 22 -6.43 -3.80 -10.91
N GLY A 23 -6.40 -3.21 -12.10
CA GLY A 23 -5.66 -3.73 -13.26
C GLY A 23 -4.18 -3.36 -13.32
N LEU A 24 -3.66 -2.58 -12.36
CA LEU A 24 -2.37 -1.88 -12.49
C LEU A 24 -1.33 -2.30 -11.43
N PRO A 25 -0.77 -3.51 -11.49
CA PRO A 25 0.48 -3.82 -10.77
C PRO A 25 1.72 -3.14 -11.39
N ALA A 26 1.54 -2.05 -12.16
CA ALA A 26 2.59 -1.36 -12.93
C ALA A 26 2.35 0.15 -13.13
N CYS A 27 1.47 0.81 -12.37
CA CYS A 27 1.36 2.27 -12.46
C CYS A 27 2.65 2.92 -11.98
N THR A 28 3.29 3.67 -12.86
CA THR A 28 4.33 4.62 -12.46
C THR A 28 3.67 5.84 -11.80
N GLN A 29 4.43 6.64 -11.04
CA GLN A 29 3.93 7.90 -10.46
C GLN A 29 3.20 8.76 -11.52
N GLY A 30 3.70 8.77 -12.77
CA GLY A 30 3.10 9.52 -13.87
C GLY A 30 1.72 9.04 -14.32
N ASP A 31 1.38 7.75 -14.12
CA ASP A 31 0.05 7.24 -14.46
C ASP A 31 -1.00 7.65 -13.41
N VAL A 32 -0.58 7.71 -12.14
CA VAL A 32 -1.42 8.23 -11.05
C VAL A 32 -1.63 9.73 -11.23
N ASP A 33 -0.57 10.48 -11.55
CA ASP A 33 -0.64 11.91 -11.82
C ASP A 33 -1.57 12.20 -13.00
N LEU A 34 -1.56 11.38 -14.07
CA LEU A 34 -2.48 11.51 -15.20
C LEU A 34 -3.96 11.33 -14.79
N VAL A 35 -4.25 10.36 -13.92
CA VAL A 35 -5.61 10.13 -13.42
C VAL A 35 -6.06 11.27 -12.51
N ILE A 36 -5.15 11.81 -11.69
CA ILE A 36 -5.41 12.98 -10.85
C ILE A 36 -5.68 14.20 -11.72
N ASP A 37 -4.81 14.50 -12.68
CA ASP A 37 -4.95 15.63 -13.60
C ASP A 37 -6.28 15.54 -14.35
N PHE A 38 -6.66 14.35 -14.83
CA PHE A 38 -7.95 14.13 -15.46
C PHE A 38 -9.12 14.41 -14.51
N ILE A 39 -9.07 13.94 -13.26
CA ILE A 39 -10.11 14.17 -12.27
C ILE A 39 -10.19 15.66 -11.89
N GLU A 40 -9.05 16.32 -11.73
CA GLU A 40 -8.99 17.75 -11.44
C GLU A 40 -9.53 18.59 -12.60
N GLU A 41 -9.12 18.28 -13.84
CA GLU A 41 -9.60 18.96 -15.04
C GLU A 41 -11.10 18.75 -15.23
N TRP A 42 -11.57 17.52 -15.04
CA TRP A 42 -12.99 17.19 -15.10
C TRP A 42 -13.78 17.91 -13.99
N ALA A 43 -13.26 17.97 -12.77
CA ALA A 43 -13.87 18.68 -11.65
C ALA A 43 -13.96 20.20 -11.93
N ARG A 44 -12.94 20.79 -12.59
CA ARG A 44 -12.98 22.19 -13.04
C ARG A 44 -14.02 22.40 -14.13
N TYR A 45 -14.08 21.50 -15.12
CA TYR A 45 -15.08 21.54 -16.19
C TYR A 45 -16.51 21.48 -15.64
N LYS A 46 -16.73 20.65 -14.61
CA LYS A 46 -18.02 20.51 -13.93
C LYS A 46 -18.27 21.58 -12.85
N LYS A 47 -17.35 22.52 -12.64
CA LYS A 47 -17.43 23.58 -11.62
C LYS A 47 -17.57 23.07 -10.18
N ILE A 48 -17.07 21.87 -9.91
CA ILE A 48 -17.07 21.27 -8.57
C ILE A 48 -15.68 21.31 -7.92
N HIS A 49 -14.67 21.77 -8.65
CA HIS A 49 -13.33 22.03 -8.12
C HIS A 49 -13.37 23.20 -7.11
N PRO A 50 -12.62 23.15 -5.99
CA PRO A 50 -12.65 24.18 -4.96
C PRO A 50 -12.02 25.52 -5.40
N THR A 51 -11.32 25.52 -6.52
CA THR A 51 -10.79 26.71 -7.18
C THR A 51 -11.28 26.84 -8.61
N ASN A 52 -11.52 28.08 -9.02
CA ASN A 52 -11.86 28.49 -10.39
C ASN A 52 -10.62 28.44 -11.30
N ALA A 53 -10.84 28.57 -12.61
CA ALA A 53 -9.77 28.62 -13.61
C ALA A 53 -8.83 29.84 -13.45
N ASP A 54 -9.30 30.92 -12.80
CA ASP A 54 -8.53 32.12 -12.49
C ASP A 54 -7.75 32.02 -11.15
N GLY A 55 -7.80 30.86 -10.48
CA GLY A 55 -7.18 30.64 -9.18
C GLY A 55 -7.98 31.17 -7.99
N GLY A 56 -9.13 31.82 -8.21
CA GLY A 56 -10.04 32.23 -7.14
C GLY A 56 -10.76 31.05 -6.48
N VAL A 57 -11.30 31.25 -5.28
CA VAL A 57 -12.08 30.21 -4.57
C VAL A 57 -13.44 30.02 -5.24
N ASN A 58 -13.80 28.77 -5.52
CA ASN A 58 -15.12 28.37 -5.99
C ASN A 58 -15.97 27.91 -4.80
N LEU A 59 -16.82 28.80 -4.28
CA LEU A 59 -17.66 28.51 -3.12
C LEU A 59 -18.64 27.35 -3.35
N GLU A 60 -19.10 27.15 -4.59
CA GLU A 60 -19.98 26.03 -4.95
C GLU A 60 -19.23 24.70 -4.92
N GLY A 61 -18.01 24.66 -5.45
CA GLY A 61 -17.11 23.50 -5.35
C GLY A 61 -16.77 23.15 -3.90
N VAL A 62 -16.45 24.15 -3.08
CA VAL A 62 -16.18 23.96 -1.64
C VAL A 62 -17.42 23.43 -0.91
N ALA A 63 -18.60 23.98 -1.16
CA ALA A 63 -19.85 23.52 -0.56
C ALA A 63 -20.19 22.07 -0.96
N ASN A 64 -19.94 21.71 -2.23
CA ASN A 64 -20.16 20.36 -2.72
C ASN A 64 -19.21 19.34 -2.08
N ILE A 65 -17.92 19.69 -1.94
CA ILE A 65 -16.93 18.85 -1.23
C ILE A 65 -17.34 18.65 0.23
N ALA A 66 -17.70 19.73 0.93
CA ALA A 66 -18.14 19.68 2.33
C ALA A 66 -19.42 18.83 2.49
N THR A 67 -20.37 18.99 1.57
CA THR A 67 -21.61 18.18 1.53
C THR A 67 -21.30 16.70 1.39
N ARG A 68 -20.39 16.33 0.49
CA ARG A 68 -19.91 14.94 0.34
C ARG A 68 -19.16 14.43 1.57
N GLU A 69 -18.37 15.26 2.21
CA GLU A 69 -17.59 14.89 3.40
C GLU A 69 -18.48 14.59 4.61
N MET A 70 -19.61 15.29 4.72
CA MET A 70 -20.66 14.99 5.68
C MET A 70 -21.55 13.78 5.27
N GLY A 71 -21.22 13.08 4.17
CA GLY A 71 -21.96 11.91 3.70
C GLY A 71 -23.24 12.22 2.93
N PHE A 72 -23.51 13.49 2.59
CA PHE A 72 -24.66 13.90 1.81
C PHE A 72 -24.35 13.87 0.29
N SER A 73 -25.39 13.88 -0.53
CA SER A 73 -25.26 14.00 -1.99
C SER A 73 -25.31 15.47 -2.41
N THR A 74 -24.54 15.83 -3.44
CA THR A 74 -24.59 17.17 -4.05
C THR A 74 -25.81 17.34 -4.97
N GLY A 75 -26.55 16.27 -5.26
CA GLY A 75 -27.65 16.25 -6.23
C GLY A 75 -27.19 15.96 -7.67
N ASP A 76 -25.89 15.91 -7.93
CA ASP A 76 -25.29 15.44 -9.17
C ASP A 76 -24.48 14.16 -8.91
N GLU A 77 -24.94 13.03 -9.46
CA GLU A 77 -24.30 11.73 -9.27
C GLU A 77 -22.90 11.64 -9.89
N GLU A 78 -22.63 12.39 -10.97
CA GLU A 78 -21.32 12.43 -11.60
C GLU A 78 -20.36 13.23 -10.72
N ALA A 79 -20.82 14.38 -10.18
CA ALA A 79 -20.03 15.18 -9.25
C ALA A 79 -19.69 14.44 -7.96
N ASP A 80 -20.68 13.75 -7.38
CA ASP A 80 -20.49 12.87 -6.23
C ASP A 80 -19.40 11.82 -6.50
N ALA A 81 -19.45 11.17 -7.67
CA ALA A 81 -18.49 10.13 -8.04
C ALA A 81 -17.06 10.67 -8.21
N ALA A 82 -16.89 11.85 -8.81
CA ALA A 82 -15.56 12.44 -8.97
C ALA A 82 -14.97 12.93 -7.65
N ILE A 83 -15.77 13.52 -6.77
CA ILE A 83 -15.32 13.90 -5.42
C ILE A 83 -14.93 12.65 -4.62
N ASP A 84 -15.72 11.59 -4.71
CA ASP A 84 -15.40 10.32 -4.06
C ASP A 84 -14.10 9.71 -4.62
N ALA A 85 -13.91 9.72 -5.95
CA ALA A 85 -12.69 9.25 -6.60
C ALA A 85 -11.45 10.07 -6.21
N GLY A 86 -11.55 11.41 -6.21
CA GLY A 86 -10.48 12.29 -5.76
C GLY A 86 -10.10 12.06 -4.30
N LYS A 87 -11.08 11.83 -3.41
CA LYS A 87 -10.83 11.45 -2.01
C LYS A 87 -10.09 10.13 -1.89
N VAL A 88 -10.48 9.12 -2.68
CA VAL A 88 -9.77 7.82 -2.70
C VAL A 88 -8.31 8.02 -3.09
N ILE A 89 -8.04 8.79 -4.15
CA ILE A 89 -6.67 9.01 -4.62
C ILE A 89 -5.85 9.82 -3.61
N HIS A 90 -6.40 10.90 -3.07
CA HIS A 90 -5.71 11.68 -2.03
C HIS A 90 -5.39 10.80 -0.81
N ASN A 91 -6.32 9.96 -0.37
CA ASN A 91 -6.08 9.01 0.72
C ASN A 91 -4.97 8.00 0.39
N LEU A 92 -4.87 7.55 -0.86
CA LEU A 92 -3.78 6.67 -1.31
C LEU A 92 -2.43 7.41 -1.26
N GLN A 93 -2.34 8.61 -1.82
CA GLN A 93 -1.10 9.41 -1.81
C GLN A 93 -0.65 9.76 -0.39
N GLU A 94 -1.58 10.13 0.48
CA GLU A 94 -1.28 10.41 1.88
C GLU A 94 -0.81 9.13 2.60
N ALA A 95 -1.42 7.98 2.32
CA ALA A 95 -0.98 6.70 2.86
C ALA A 95 0.43 6.33 2.38
N ASP A 96 0.75 6.52 1.09
CA ASP A 96 2.07 6.24 0.52
C ASP A 96 3.13 7.15 1.16
N LYS A 97 2.82 8.44 1.29
CA LYS A 97 3.70 9.39 1.97
C LYS A 97 3.96 9.01 3.44
N LEU A 98 2.92 8.66 4.18
CA LEU A 98 3.04 8.22 5.57
C LEU A 98 3.86 6.94 5.70
N MET A 99 3.66 5.98 4.79
CA MET A 99 4.41 4.73 4.76
C MET A 99 5.89 4.98 4.44
N ASP A 100 6.19 5.84 3.47
CA ASP A 100 7.58 6.16 3.11
C ASP A 100 8.29 6.95 4.21
N GLU A 101 7.62 7.92 4.84
CA GLU A 101 8.12 8.58 6.05
C GLU A 101 8.40 7.57 7.17
N GLY A 102 7.49 6.61 7.36
CA GLY A 102 7.62 5.53 8.34
C GLY A 102 8.80 4.60 8.06
N ARG A 103 9.01 4.20 6.79
CA ARG A 103 10.14 3.36 6.36
C ARG A 103 11.47 4.09 6.55
N GLN A 104 11.56 5.34 6.11
CA GLN A 104 12.80 6.13 6.17
C GLN A 104 13.21 6.43 7.61
N ASN A 105 12.25 6.82 8.44
CA ASN A 105 12.51 7.23 9.83
C ASN A 105 12.35 6.10 10.85
N ARG A 106 11.94 4.90 10.40
CA ARG A 106 11.66 3.73 11.25
C ARG A 106 10.59 4.05 12.30
N ASP A 107 9.58 4.79 11.87
CA ASP A 107 8.51 5.29 12.72
C ASP A 107 7.26 4.38 12.58
N PRO A 108 6.97 3.52 13.58
CA PRO A 108 5.82 2.64 13.51
C PRO A 108 4.49 3.40 13.56
N ALA A 109 4.43 4.58 14.19
CA ALA A 109 3.19 5.35 14.27
C ALA A 109 2.76 5.86 12.89
N LYS A 110 3.72 6.32 12.09
CA LYS A 110 3.49 6.73 10.68
C LYS A 110 3.05 5.57 9.81
N MET A 111 3.68 4.40 9.96
CA MET A 111 3.27 3.19 9.26
C MET A 111 1.84 2.76 9.66
N ASP A 112 1.49 2.87 10.95
CA ASP A 112 0.18 2.52 11.45
C ASP A 112 -0.90 3.51 10.95
N GLU A 113 -0.58 4.80 10.79
CA GLU A 113 -1.46 5.79 10.14
C GLU A 113 -1.70 5.47 8.67
N ALA A 114 -0.66 5.07 7.92
CA ALA A 114 -0.79 4.60 6.54
C ALA A 114 -1.67 3.35 6.45
N LEU A 115 -1.49 2.39 7.37
CA LEU A 115 -2.28 1.16 7.44
C LEU A 115 -3.73 1.41 7.84
N LYS A 116 -4.07 2.47 8.59
CA LYS A 116 -5.48 2.84 8.80
C LYS A 116 -6.17 3.24 7.49
N LYS A 117 -5.43 3.86 6.57
CA LYS A 117 -5.93 4.25 5.25
C LYS A 117 -5.94 3.07 4.26
N ARG A 118 -5.00 2.13 4.40
CA ARG A 118 -4.85 0.94 3.54
C ARG A 118 -4.62 -0.34 4.37
N PRO A 119 -5.63 -0.84 5.09
CA PRO A 119 -5.45 -1.92 6.08
C PRO A 119 -5.01 -3.25 5.46
N ASP A 120 -5.43 -3.51 4.22
CA ASP A 120 -5.18 -4.76 3.51
C ASP A 120 -4.01 -4.67 2.53
N ASP A 121 -3.24 -3.57 2.53
CA ASP A 121 -2.06 -3.47 1.67
C ASP A 121 -0.96 -4.40 2.20
N TRP A 122 -0.67 -5.45 1.42
CA TRP A 122 0.32 -6.46 1.81
C TRP A 122 1.73 -5.88 1.92
N SER A 123 2.08 -4.88 1.11
CA SER A 123 3.42 -4.27 1.08
C SER A 123 3.67 -3.41 2.32
N TYR A 124 2.62 -2.74 2.80
CA TYR A 124 2.66 -1.95 4.03
C TYR A 124 2.74 -2.85 5.26
N ASN A 125 1.90 -3.89 5.31
CA ASN A 125 1.94 -4.87 6.38
C ASN A 125 3.31 -5.58 6.42
N LEU A 126 3.90 -5.90 5.27
CA LEU A 126 5.25 -6.47 5.22
C LEU A 126 6.30 -5.53 5.83
N SER A 127 6.34 -4.26 5.40
CA SER A 127 7.29 -3.29 5.96
C SER A 127 7.09 -3.07 7.46
N ARG A 128 5.83 -3.02 7.92
CA ARG A 128 5.52 -2.87 9.35
C ARG A 128 5.92 -4.10 10.16
N ALA A 129 5.75 -5.31 9.61
CA ALA A 129 6.23 -6.55 10.21
C ALA A 129 7.76 -6.52 10.34
N ASN A 130 8.48 -6.15 9.28
CA ASN A 130 9.94 -6.08 9.29
C ASN A 130 10.48 -5.05 10.28
N LEU A 131 9.80 -3.91 10.45
CA LEU A 131 10.14 -2.95 11.51
C LEU A 131 9.84 -3.50 12.91
N ALA A 132 8.73 -4.21 13.10
CA ALA A 132 8.43 -4.86 14.38
C ALA A 132 9.48 -5.94 14.73
N LEU A 133 9.89 -6.72 13.73
CA LEU A 133 10.97 -7.69 13.87
C LEU A 133 12.23 -6.99 14.33
N GLU A 134 12.61 -5.87 13.71
CA GLU A 134 13.76 -5.07 14.10
C GLU A 134 13.71 -4.53 15.53
N GLN A 135 12.54 -4.08 15.97
CA GLN A 135 12.32 -3.55 17.31
C GLN A 135 12.18 -4.64 18.38
N GLY A 136 12.20 -5.92 17.99
CA GLY A 136 12.01 -7.03 18.91
C GLY A 136 10.55 -7.26 19.32
N GLU A 137 9.60 -6.63 18.62
CA GLU A 137 8.16 -6.69 18.90
C GLU A 137 7.51 -7.92 18.23
N MET A 138 7.79 -9.13 18.74
CA MET A 138 7.41 -10.38 18.04
C MET A 138 5.89 -10.54 17.82
N ASN A 139 5.05 -10.11 18.78
CA ASN A 139 3.60 -10.15 18.59
C ASN A 139 3.14 -9.27 17.41
N THR A 140 3.68 -8.05 17.32
CA THR A 140 3.39 -7.12 16.23
C THR A 140 3.92 -7.65 14.90
N PHE A 141 5.11 -8.27 14.92
CA PHE A 141 5.69 -8.93 13.76
C PHE A 141 4.74 -9.99 13.19
N TYR A 142 4.31 -10.97 13.99
CA TYR A 142 3.41 -12.03 13.50
C TYR A 142 2.07 -11.47 13.01
N GLN A 143 1.48 -10.51 13.74
CA GLN A 143 0.21 -9.89 13.35
C GLN A 143 0.27 -9.29 11.93
N HIS A 144 1.30 -8.51 11.63
CA HIS A 144 1.45 -7.89 10.32
C HIS A 144 2.00 -8.85 9.27
N ARG A 145 2.82 -9.82 9.69
CA ARG A 145 3.32 -10.88 8.80
C ARG A 145 2.18 -11.72 8.25
N ASP A 146 1.23 -12.13 9.09
CA ASP A 146 0.06 -12.88 8.66
C ASP A 146 -0.81 -12.06 7.69
N ARG A 147 -1.01 -10.77 7.95
CA ARG A 147 -1.74 -9.86 7.04
C ARG A 147 -1.02 -9.63 5.72
N SER A 148 0.31 -9.66 5.73
CA SER A 148 1.10 -9.59 4.50
C SER A 148 1.01 -10.88 3.67
N ASN A 149 0.61 -12.00 4.28
CA ASN A 149 0.56 -13.31 3.64
C ASN A 149 -0.83 -13.61 3.04
N ASP A 150 -0.98 -13.32 1.76
CA ASP A 150 -2.13 -13.81 0.98
C ASP A 150 -1.84 -15.19 0.34
N PRO A 151 -2.58 -16.27 0.71
CA PRO A 151 -2.46 -17.58 0.07
C PRO A 151 -2.95 -17.61 -1.38
N HIS A 152 -3.77 -16.65 -1.78
CA HIS A 152 -4.33 -16.52 -3.13
C HIS A 152 -3.53 -15.59 -4.04
N ALA A 153 -2.42 -15.02 -3.54
CA ALA A 153 -1.57 -14.12 -4.30
C ALA A 153 -1.14 -14.73 -5.64
N SER A 154 -1.17 -13.93 -6.70
CA SER A 154 -0.67 -14.34 -8.01
C SER A 154 0.84 -14.62 -7.97
N PRO A 155 1.40 -15.37 -8.95
CA PRO A 155 2.85 -15.55 -9.05
C PRO A 155 3.64 -14.22 -9.09
N ARG A 156 3.08 -13.19 -9.75
CA ARG A 156 3.70 -11.86 -9.83
C ARG A 156 3.74 -11.17 -8.48
N GLU A 157 2.64 -11.20 -7.72
CA GLU A 157 2.57 -10.63 -6.37
C GLU A 157 3.49 -11.37 -5.41
N ARG A 158 3.54 -12.70 -5.46
CA ARG A 158 4.49 -13.50 -4.69
C ARG A 158 5.94 -13.11 -4.98
N SER A 159 6.28 -12.91 -6.25
CA SER A 159 7.62 -12.47 -6.65
C SER A 159 7.94 -11.06 -6.16
N SER A 160 6.99 -10.13 -6.29
CA SER A 160 7.16 -8.74 -5.82
C SER A 160 7.33 -8.68 -4.30
N ARG A 161 6.52 -9.46 -3.57
CA ARG A 161 6.63 -9.62 -2.11
C ARG A 161 7.98 -10.20 -1.70
N ALA A 162 8.43 -11.24 -2.37
CA ALA A 162 9.73 -11.85 -2.11
C ALA A 162 10.87 -10.85 -2.33
N GLN A 163 10.83 -10.05 -3.41
CA GLN A 163 11.84 -9.03 -3.70
C GLN A 163 11.88 -7.94 -2.64
N GLN A 164 10.72 -7.39 -2.26
CA GLN A 164 10.63 -6.40 -1.20
C GLN A 164 11.15 -6.97 0.12
N ASN A 165 10.69 -8.17 0.51
CA ASN A 165 11.09 -8.78 1.77
C ASN A 165 12.61 -9.05 1.83
N ILE A 166 13.19 -9.55 0.74
CA ILE A 166 14.66 -9.73 0.65
C ILE A 166 15.36 -8.38 0.83
N SER A 167 14.93 -7.33 0.12
CA SER A 167 15.56 -6.01 0.23
C SER A 167 15.52 -5.50 1.67
N GLU A 168 14.35 -5.49 2.30
CA GLU A 168 14.17 -4.95 3.64
C GLU A 168 14.87 -5.78 4.72
N LEU A 169 14.80 -7.12 4.64
CA LEU A 169 15.41 -8.01 5.63
C LEU A 169 16.93 -8.12 5.48
N GLU A 170 17.48 -8.02 4.27
CA GLU A 170 18.93 -7.92 4.08
C GLU A 170 19.47 -6.61 4.67
N ASP A 171 18.74 -5.51 4.50
CA ASP A 171 19.08 -4.23 5.12
C ASP A 171 18.97 -4.32 6.65
N LEU A 172 17.92 -4.96 7.17
CA LEU A 172 17.74 -5.24 8.59
C LEU A 172 18.89 -6.06 9.17
N ARG A 173 19.25 -7.18 8.52
CA ARG A 173 20.37 -8.04 8.93
C ARG A 173 21.66 -7.24 9.06
N ARG A 174 21.95 -6.36 8.10
CA ARG A 174 23.15 -5.50 8.15
C ARG A 174 23.10 -4.50 9.31
N ARG A 175 21.93 -3.94 9.63
CA ARG A 175 21.78 -3.01 10.76
C ARG A 175 21.89 -3.69 12.12
N LEU A 176 21.30 -4.87 12.27
CA LEU A 176 21.38 -5.63 13.51
C LEU A 176 22.80 -6.15 13.75
N GLY A 177 23.52 -6.57 12.70
CA GLY A 177 24.93 -6.95 12.84
C GLY A 177 25.20 -8.14 13.78
N GLY A 178 24.17 -8.87 14.20
CA GLY A 178 24.24 -9.91 15.23
C GLY A 178 23.70 -9.50 16.61
N ASP A 179 23.39 -8.22 16.82
CA ASP A 179 22.86 -7.66 18.07
C ASP A 179 21.34 -7.87 18.15
N PHE A 180 20.93 -9.12 18.34
CA PHE A 180 19.53 -9.50 18.48
C PHE A 180 19.03 -9.28 19.91
N SER A 181 17.81 -8.77 20.06
CA SER A 181 17.11 -8.64 21.35
C SER A 181 16.72 -9.99 21.95
N SER A 182 16.53 -11.01 21.12
CA SER A 182 16.18 -12.36 21.54
C SER A 182 16.61 -13.43 20.52
N GLY A 183 16.66 -14.68 20.97
CA GLY A 183 16.83 -15.83 20.09
C GLY A 183 15.71 -15.95 19.04
N GLU A 184 14.48 -15.65 19.42
CA GLU A 184 13.32 -15.65 18.53
C GLU A 184 13.44 -14.60 17.41
N GLN A 185 13.91 -13.39 17.71
CA GLN A 185 14.14 -12.35 16.70
C GLN A 185 15.20 -12.81 15.68
N CYS A 186 16.30 -13.38 16.17
CA CYS A 186 17.35 -13.94 15.33
C CYS A 186 16.82 -15.03 14.39
N GLN A 187 16.06 -15.99 14.94
CA GLN A 187 15.49 -17.10 14.15
C GLN A 187 14.53 -16.57 13.08
N ASN A 188 13.61 -15.68 13.45
CA ASN A 188 12.63 -15.13 12.52
C ASN A 188 13.27 -14.34 11.38
N LEU A 189 14.30 -13.53 11.64
CA LEU A 189 15.03 -12.83 10.58
C LEU A 189 15.56 -13.80 9.52
N PHE A 190 16.29 -14.83 9.96
CA PHE A 190 16.92 -15.74 9.03
C PHE A 190 15.92 -16.68 8.36
N PHE A 191 14.87 -17.11 9.05
CA PHE A 191 13.83 -17.94 8.44
C PHE A 191 13.01 -17.14 7.42
N GLU A 192 12.70 -15.88 7.67
CA GLU A 192 12.01 -15.04 6.70
C GLU A 192 12.87 -14.72 5.47
N LEU A 193 14.17 -14.48 5.65
CA LEU A 193 15.11 -14.39 4.53
C LEU A 193 15.12 -15.69 3.72
N GLY A 194 15.27 -16.85 4.37
CA GLY A 194 15.22 -18.15 3.70
C GLY A 194 13.93 -18.36 2.93
N ASN A 195 12.78 -18.07 3.53
CA ASN A 195 11.48 -18.16 2.88
C ASN A 195 11.37 -17.24 1.65
N ALA A 196 11.82 -15.99 1.76
CA ALA A 196 11.75 -15.03 0.67
C ALA A 196 12.65 -15.45 -0.52
N TYR A 197 13.87 -15.92 -0.25
CA TYR A 197 14.74 -16.49 -1.28
C TYR A 197 14.16 -17.77 -1.89
N GLY A 198 13.50 -18.62 -1.10
CA GLY A 198 12.78 -19.80 -1.61
C GLY A 198 11.66 -19.42 -2.60
N TYR A 199 10.88 -18.39 -2.28
CA TYR A 199 9.86 -17.88 -3.21
C TYR A 199 10.48 -17.33 -4.50
N ARG A 200 11.64 -16.66 -4.42
CA ARG A 200 12.36 -16.16 -5.59
C ARG A 200 13.01 -17.27 -6.42
N ALA A 201 13.48 -18.35 -5.79
CA ALA A 201 14.12 -19.49 -6.44
C ALA A 201 13.23 -20.17 -7.49
N HIS A 202 11.91 -20.15 -7.30
CA HIS A 202 10.96 -20.61 -8.33
C HIS A 202 11.11 -19.88 -9.68
N ALA A 203 11.69 -18.69 -9.69
CA ALA A 203 12.05 -17.93 -10.89
C ALA A 203 13.58 -17.80 -11.11
N GLY A 204 14.37 -17.79 -10.03
CA GLY A 204 15.81 -17.47 -10.03
C GLY A 204 16.79 -18.65 -10.16
N GLY A 205 16.31 -19.90 -10.03
CA GLY A 205 17.14 -21.09 -10.18
C GLY A 205 18.03 -21.40 -8.98
N GLN A 206 19.05 -22.24 -9.18
CA GLN A 206 19.82 -22.91 -8.11
C GLN A 206 20.49 -21.95 -7.12
N ARG A 207 20.94 -20.77 -7.57
CA ARG A 207 21.61 -19.80 -6.70
C ARG A 207 20.74 -19.37 -5.51
N ASP A 208 19.46 -19.13 -5.73
CA ASP A 208 18.55 -18.71 -4.65
C ASP A 208 18.24 -19.86 -3.69
N VAL A 209 18.25 -21.11 -4.17
CA VAL A 209 18.15 -22.31 -3.32
C VAL A 209 19.34 -22.40 -2.37
N ASP A 210 20.55 -22.17 -2.87
CA ASP A 210 21.76 -22.22 -2.05
C ASP A 210 21.75 -21.12 -0.97
N ILE A 211 21.28 -19.92 -1.32
CA ILE A 211 21.13 -18.80 -0.38
C ILE A 211 20.05 -19.10 0.68
N GLN A 212 18.88 -19.60 0.26
CA GLN A 212 17.82 -20.03 1.18
C GLN A 212 18.35 -21.02 2.22
N GLN A 213 19.07 -22.06 1.79
CA GLN A 213 19.65 -23.04 2.71
C GLN A 213 20.70 -22.44 3.63
N GLY A 214 21.47 -21.45 3.14
CA GLY A 214 22.41 -20.68 3.96
C GLY A 214 21.69 -20.01 5.13
N TYR A 215 20.59 -19.32 4.84
CA TYR A 215 19.82 -18.63 5.87
C TYR A 215 19.16 -19.55 6.89
N TYR A 216 18.58 -20.69 6.46
CA TYR A 216 18.03 -21.64 7.44
C TYR A 216 19.11 -22.17 8.41
N ARG A 217 20.32 -22.44 7.92
CA ARG A 217 21.45 -22.83 8.80
C ARG A 217 21.89 -21.72 9.74
N GLU A 218 21.82 -20.45 9.32
CA GLU A 218 22.08 -19.30 10.21
C GLU A 218 21.01 -19.21 11.30
N GLY A 219 19.73 -19.37 10.95
CA GLY A 219 18.62 -19.40 11.92
C GLY A 219 18.73 -20.51 12.96
N GLU A 220 19.16 -21.71 12.56
CA GLU A 220 19.39 -22.83 13.49
C GLU A 220 20.50 -22.58 14.52
N ARG A 221 21.39 -21.61 14.28
CA ARG A 221 22.49 -21.24 15.18
C ARG A 221 22.11 -20.14 16.18
N CYS A 222 20.93 -19.55 16.04
CA CYS A 222 20.45 -18.54 16.97
C CYS A 222 20.31 -19.10 18.39
N PRO A 223 20.52 -18.26 19.43
CA PRO A 223 20.25 -18.67 20.81
C PRO A 223 18.83 -19.19 20.98
N LYS A 224 18.64 -20.14 21.91
CA LYS A 224 17.32 -20.65 22.30
C LYS A 224 16.77 -19.87 23.47
#